data_AF-Q0D4W3-F1
#
_entry.id   AF-Q0D4W3-F1
#
_cell.length_a   1.000
_cell.length_b   1.000
_cell.length_c   1.000
_cell.angle_alpha   90.00
_cell.angle_beta   90.00
_cell.angle_gamma   90.00
#
_symmetry.space_group_name_H-M   'P 1'
#
loop_
_entity.id
_entity.type
_entity.pdbx_description
1 polymer ?
#
loop_
_entity_poly.entity_id
_entity_poly.type
_entity_poly.pdbx_seq_one_letter_code
_entity_poly.pdbx_strand_id
1 'polypeptide(L)'
;MPPSGLFPRRALAEGAGALGRSLPLVGGGSWTRLVHGGGGGSEAEGEEFPYADVPRPGRKWERKPYVTPMKVLIRRAKEERRARRENPCRVLERPPENGLLVPGLVGVAHQVHGAWESLLRGLTRLVEGGAVAVRRCRFCPEVHVGGVGHEIRTCEGPGSAARNALHVWRPGTARDVVGFPYCYHLFDRVGKPRVSHKEKYDVPRLPAILELCIQAGVDVERYPAKRRTRPVYSIEGRIVDFEPDDDEDDSADDTGPSLPSLAADEAGKMEEEMTVCELGARTLQSWLDMRAGAARLMGKYGVVTCGYCPEVQVGPKGHKVRMCKASKHQQRDGQHAWQEATVDDLVRPNYVWHVPATGHGGDGGAPPLANELKRYYGKAPAVVELCVRAGAPVPAQYRSMMRLDVVPPARDEHDLVA
;
A
#
# COMPACT_ATOMS: atom_id res chain seq x y z
N MET A 1 1.63 -48.77 -30.12
CA MET A 1 2.80 -48.57 -30.99
C MET A 1 3.87 -47.83 -30.20
N PRO A 2 4.95 -48.46 -29.71
CA PRO A 2 6.17 -47.74 -29.36
C PRO A 2 7.17 -47.77 -30.53
N PRO A 3 8.13 -46.84 -30.54
CA PRO A 3 9.53 -47.22 -30.69
C PRO A 3 10.34 -46.70 -29.49
N SER A 4 11.08 -47.57 -28.81
CA SER A 4 12.53 -47.77 -29.00
C SER A 4 13.31 -46.50 -28.61
N GLY A 5 13.91 -46.37 -27.43
CA GLY A 5 14.87 -47.30 -26.84
C GLY A 5 16.29 -46.82 -27.15
N LEU A 6 17.04 -46.44 -26.12
CA LEU A 6 18.46 -46.80 -25.86
C LEU A 6 19.15 -45.76 -24.97
N PHE A 7 19.42 -46.19 -23.74
CA PHE A 7 20.49 -45.67 -22.89
C PHE A 7 21.86 -45.98 -23.48
N PRO A 8 22.87 -45.17 -23.14
CA PRO A 8 24.14 -45.72 -22.70
C PRO A 8 24.54 -45.19 -21.33
N ARG A 9 24.71 -46.12 -20.38
CA ARG A 9 25.49 -45.96 -19.16
C ARG A 9 26.95 -46.30 -19.48
N ARG A 10 27.90 -45.42 -19.14
CA ARG A 10 29.32 -45.74 -18.93
C ARG A 10 29.87 -44.69 -17.95
N ALA A 11 29.89 -45.01 -16.66
CA ALA A 11 31.00 -45.61 -15.91
C ALA A 11 32.09 -44.59 -15.55
N LEU A 12 32.21 -44.42 -14.24
CA LEU A 12 33.23 -43.72 -13.46
C LEU A 12 34.66 -44.04 -13.92
N ALA A 13 35.50 -43.01 -13.96
CA ALA A 13 36.94 -43.15 -13.75
C ALA A 13 37.40 -42.00 -12.85
N GLU A 14 37.89 -42.37 -11.68
CA GLU A 14 38.61 -41.56 -10.72
C GLU A 14 39.92 -41.06 -11.32
N GLY A 15 40.29 -39.83 -10.96
CA GLY A 15 41.57 -39.22 -11.33
C GLY A 15 41.91 -38.12 -10.34
N ALA A 16 42.43 -38.53 -9.17
CA ALA A 16 43.12 -37.67 -8.22
C ALA A 16 44.54 -37.37 -8.75
N GLY A 17 44.98 -36.11 -8.65
CA GLY A 17 46.35 -35.68 -8.96
C GLY A 17 46.42 -34.17 -9.18
N ALA A 18 46.74 -33.41 -8.12
CA ALA A 18 48.08 -32.84 -7.91
C ALA A 18 48.19 -31.35 -8.31
N LEU A 19 48.16 -30.50 -7.28
CA LEU A 19 49.16 -29.46 -6.95
C LEU A 19 49.83 -28.69 -8.11
N GLY A 20 49.53 -27.39 -8.21
CA GLY A 20 50.29 -26.43 -9.01
C GLY A 20 50.10 -24.97 -8.57
N ARG A 21 50.97 -24.52 -7.64
CA ARG A 21 51.57 -23.17 -7.46
C ARG A 21 50.91 -21.99 -8.21
N SER A 22 50.36 -20.97 -7.53
CA SER A 22 51.04 -19.79 -6.96
C SER A 22 52.06 -19.08 -7.88
N LEU A 23 51.76 -17.84 -8.29
CA LEU A 23 52.53 -16.58 -8.11
C LEU A 23 52.09 -15.45 -9.11
N PRO A 24 52.44 -14.16 -8.88
CA PRO A 24 51.54 -13.00 -9.05
C PRO A 24 52.03 -11.99 -10.13
N LEU A 25 51.28 -10.92 -10.38
CA LEU A 25 51.72 -9.51 -10.22
C LEU A 25 50.73 -8.51 -10.87
N VAL A 26 50.41 -7.47 -10.11
CA VAL A 26 50.44 -6.03 -10.48
C VAL A 26 49.64 -5.57 -11.71
N GLY A 27 48.69 -4.68 -11.43
CA GLY A 27 48.04 -3.79 -12.40
C GLY A 27 47.23 -2.72 -11.70
N GLY A 28 47.88 -1.91 -10.85
CA GLY A 28 47.30 -0.71 -10.27
C GLY A 28 47.15 0.37 -11.33
N GLY A 29 45.92 0.77 -11.62
CA GLY A 29 45.58 1.94 -12.42
C GLY A 29 44.72 2.89 -11.61
N SER A 30 45.36 3.70 -10.76
CA SER A 30 44.76 4.82 -10.05
C SER A 30 44.35 5.89 -11.05
N TRP A 31 43.04 6.10 -11.24
CA TRP A 31 42.52 7.30 -11.90
C TRP A 31 42.15 8.31 -10.82
N THR A 32 43.17 8.98 -10.30
CA THR A 32 43.00 10.21 -9.53
C THR A 32 42.58 11.34 -10.45
N ARG A 33 41.33 11.74 -10.30
CA ARG A 33 40.91 13.12 -10.03
C ARG A 33 41.42 14.18 -11.03
N LEU A 34 40.63 14.42 -12.07
CA LEU A 34 40.57 15.72 -12.74
C LEU A 34 39.52 16.58 -12.01
N VAL A 35 39.98 17.48 -11.14
CA VAL A 35 39.19 18.63 -10.67
C VAL A 35 39.69 19.80 -11.49
N HIS A 36 38.85 20.48 -12.26
CA HIS A 36 38.97 21.92 -12.57
C HIS A 36 37.71 22.43 -13.28
N GLY A 37 37.21 23.57 -12.81
CA GLY A 37 36.09 24.37 -13.35
C GLY A 37 34.74 23.97 -12.75
N GLY A 38 34.12 24.69 -11.82
CA GLY A 38 34.14 26.14 -11.60
C GLY A 38 33.12 26.82 -12.52
N GLY A 39 31.84 26.83 -12.12
CA GLY A 39 30.77 27.46 -12.90
C GLY A 39 29.45 27.49 -12.14
N GLY A 40 29.23 28.59 -11.42
CA GLY A 40 27.93 29.18 -11.08
C GLY A 40 26.82 28.23 -10.64
N GLY A 41 26.79 27.89 -9.35
CA GLY A 41 25.53 27.57 -8.70
C GLY A 41 24.68 28.83 -8.68
N SER A 42 23.82 28.99 -9.68
CA SER A 42 22.62 29.81 -9.50
C SER A 42 21.83 29.08 -8.42
N GLU A 43 21.89 29.63 -7.21
CA GLU A 43 20.93 29.31 -6.15
C GLU A 43 19.57 29.68 -6.74
N ALA A 44 18.91 28.68 -7.33
CA ALA A 44 17.54 28.80 -7.76
C ALA A 44 16.75 29.15 -6.50
N GLU A 45 16.44 30.43 -6.37
CA GLU A 45 15.44 30.96 -5.44
C GLU A 45 14.28 29.99 -5.47
N GLY A 46 14.03 29.36 -4.34
CA GLY A 46 13.04 28.30 -4.26
C GLY A 46 11.67 28.88 -4.54
N GLU A 47 11.23 28.83 -5.81
CA GLU A 47 9.82 28.99 -6.15
C GLU A 47 9.06 28.03 -5.24
N GLU A 48 8.27 28.60 -4.32
CA GLU A 48 7.36 27.86 -3.46
C GLU A 48 6.40 27.12 -4.37
N PHE A 49 6.76 25.87 -4.69
CA PHE A 49 6.06 25.13 -5.72
C PHE A 49 4.64 24.87 -5.21
N PRO A 50 3.60 25.34 -5.94
CA PRO A 50 2.22 25.05 -5.56
C PRO A 50 2.05 23.54 -5.41
N TYR A 51 1.40 23.07 -4.34
CA TYR A 51 1.24 21.64 -4.00
C TYR A 51 2.42 20.97 -3.26
N ALA A 52 3.15 21.70 -2.42
CA ALA A 52 4.19 21.11 -1.56
C ALA A 52 3.66 20.01 -0.61
N ASP A 53 2.39 20.09 -0.23
CA ASP A 53 1.69 19.13 0.63
C ASP A 53 1.10 17.93 -0.12
N VAL A 54 0.96 18.00 -1.45
CA VAL A 54 0.53 16.86 -2.27
C VAL A 54 1.75 15.99 -2.61
N PRO A 55 1.72 14.68 -2.29
CA PRO A 55 2.81 13.79 -2.65
C PRO A 55 3.06 13.77 -4.16
N ARG A 56 4.28 14.10 -4.59
CA ARG A 56 4.68 14.02 -6.00
C ARG A 56 4.85 12.54 -6.40
N PRO A 57 4.19 12.07 -7.46
CA PRO A 57 4.49 10.75 -8.01
C PRO A 57 5.96 10.71 -8.46
N GLY A 58 6.75 9.81 -7.86
CA GLY A 58 8.09 9.52 -8.34
C GLY A 58 8.07 8.95 -9.76
N ARG A 59 9.20 9.00 -10.47
CA ARG A 59 9.24 8.46 -11.84
C ARG A 59 9.00 6.95 -11.80
N LYS A 60 8.33 6.40 -12.81
CA LYS A 60 7.98 4.95 -12.86
C LYS A 60 9.21 4.02 -12.77
N TRP A 61 10.40 4.50 -13.14
CA TRP A 61 11.65 3.75 -13.04
C TRP A 61 12.40 3.95 -11.72
N GLU A 62 12.05 4.98 -10.96
CA GLU A 62 12.63 5.27 -9.66
C GLU A 62 12.05 4.34 -8.61
N ARG A 63 12.88 4.01 -7.64
CA ARG A 63 12.45 3.26 -6.47
C ARG A 63 11.71 4.23 -5.53
N LYS A 64 10.61 3.77 -4.93
CA LYS A 64 10.03 4.41 -3.76
C LYS A 64 11.11 4.67 -2.70
N PRO A 65 11.15 5.87 -2.08
CA PRO A 65 12.07 6.15 -0.97
C PRO A 65 11.95 5.09 0.14
N TYR A 66 13.05 4.82 0.83
CA TYR A 66 13.02 3.97 2.02
C TYR A 66 12.50 4.78 3.21
N VAL A 67 11.53 4.23 3.95
CA VAL A 67 10.99 4.83 5.19
C VAL A 67 12.11 4.97 6.23
N THR A 68 12.75 3.85 6.58
CA THR A 68 13.97 3.86 7.39
C THR A 68 15.21 4.04 6.50
N PRO A 69 16.10 5.02 6.75
CA PRO A 69 17.32 5.22 5.97
C PRO A 69 18.20 3.96 5.87
N MET A 70 18.75 3.69 4.68
CA MET A 70 19.51 2.47 4.39
C MET A 70 20.66 2.20 5.38
N LYS A 71 21.38 3.25 5.81
CA LYS A 71 22.47 3.13 6.79
C LYS A 71 21.98 2.57 8.13
N VAL A 72 20.78 2.96 8.58
CA VAL A 72 20.16 2.45 9.81
C VAL A 72 19.76 0.99 9.65
N LEU A 73 19.19 0.62 8.49
CA LEU A 73 18.85 -0.78 8.19
C LEU A 73 20.09 -1.69 8.19
N ILE A 74 21.19 -1.25 7.56
CA ILE A 74 22.46 -2.00 7.55
C ILE A 74 23.00 -2.16 8.99
N ARG A 75 22.94 -1.12 9.81
CA ARG A 75 23.36 -1.17 11.22
C ARG A 75 22.53 -2.19 12.01
N ARG A 76 21.20 -2.11 11.95
CA ARG A 76 20.28 -3.05 12.60
C ARG A 76 20.54 -4.50 12.18
N ALA A 77 20.79 -4.74 10.89
CA ALA A 77 21.10 -6.07 10.38
C ALA A 77 22.44 -6.63 10.91
N LYS A 78 23.45 -5.77 11.10
CA LYS A 78 24.73 -6.16 11.71
C LYS A 78 24.58 -6.49 13.19
N GLU A 79 23.81 -5.69 13.93
CA GLU A 79 23.48 -5.91 15.34
C GLU A 79 22.71 -7.23 15.52
N GLU A 80 21.68 -7.47 14.71
CA GLU A 80 20.89 -8.72 14.73
C GLU A 80 21.76 -9.94 14.40
N ARG A 81 22.68 -9.82 13.44
CA ARG A 81 23.64 -10.89 13.12
C ARG A 81 24.60 -11.17 14.28
N ARG A 82 25.01 -10.15 15.03
CA ARG A 82 25.86 -10.32 16.22
C ARG A 82 25.06 -10.99 17.34
N ALA A 83 23.87 -10.49 17.66
CA ALA A 83 23.01 -11.04 18.70
C ALA A 83 22.71 -12.54 18.47
N ARG A 84 22.45 -12.94 17.21
CA ARG A 84 22.24 -14.36 16.86
C ARG A 84 23.48 -15.24 17.03
N ARG A 85 24.69 -14.68 16.93
CA ARG A 85 25.94 -15.43 17.17
C ARG A 85 26.21 -15.60 18.66
N GLU A 86 25.90 -14.57 19.45
CA GLU A 86 26.08 -14.58 20.91
C GLU A 86 25.06 -15.49 21.59
N ASN A 87 23.81 -15.50 21.11
CA ASN A 87 22.73 -16.33 21.63
C ASN A 87 22.06 -17.14 20.51
N PRO A 88 22.65 -18.28 20.08
CA PRO A 88 22.11 -19.12 19.01
C PRO A 88 20.74 -19.71 19.33
N CYS A 89 20.48 -20.01 20.60
CA CYS A 89 19.20 -20.49 21.11
C CYS A 89 18.60 -19.40 22.00
N ARG A 90 17.50 -18.78 21.58
CA ARG A 90 16.80 -17.77 22.39
C ARG A 90 15.29 -17.87 22.21
N VAL A 91 14.55 -17.55 23.26
CA VAL A 91 13.11 -17.31 23.17
C VAL A 91 12.90 -16.00 22.43
N LEU A 92 11.94 -15.95 21.50
CA LEU A 92 11.49 -14.66 20.99
C LEU A 92 10.59 -14.01 22.06
N GLU A 93 11.07 -12.94 22.68
CA GLU A 93 10.38 -12.37 23.85
C GLU A 93 9.17 -11.52 23.46
N ARG A 94 9.22 -10.85 22.30
CA ARG A 94 8.28 -9.78 21.97
C ARG A 94 7.24 -10.24 20.95
N PRO A 95 5.94 -9.92 21.18
CA PRO A 95 4.93 -10.03 20.14
C PRO A 95 5.06 -8.85 19.14
N PRO A 96 4.71 -9.07 17.86
CA PRO A 96 4.12 -10.30 17.30
C PRO A 96 5.14 -11.32 16.78
N GLU A 97 6.45 -11.04 16.89
CA GLU A 97 7.53 -11.89 16.35
C GLU A 97 7.58 -13.28 16.98
N ASN A 98 7.16 -13.39 18.24
CA ASN A 98 7.10 -14.64 18.98
C ASN A 98 5.83 -15.48 18.74
N GLY A 99 4.94 -15.02 17.86
CA GLY A 99 3.69 -15.71 17.51
C GLY A 99 2.49 -15.35 18.37
N LEU A 100 2.69 -14.68 19.50
CA LEU A 100 1.60 -14.14 20.32
C LEU A 100 1.00 -12.89 19.66
N LEU A 101 -0.26 -12.61 19.98
CA LEU A 101 -0.88 -11.32 19.67
C LEU A 101 -0.28 -10.20 20.55
N VAL A 102 -0.33 -8.96 20.07
CA VAL A 102 -0.03 -7.79 20.90
C VAL A 102 -1.33 -7.37 21.60
N PRO A 103 -1.51 -7.61 22.92
CA PRO A 103 -2.84 -7.49 23.56
C PRO A 103 -3.48 -6.11 23.39
N GLY A 104 -2.69 -5.04 23.56
CA GLY A 104 -3.17 -3.66 23.39
C GLY A 104 -3.52 -3.23 21.96
N LEU A 105 -3.31 -4.10 20.96
CA LEU A 105 -3.64 -3.84 19.56
C LEU A 105 -4.80 -4.67 19.04
N VAL A 106 -5.30 -5.67 19.78
CA VAL A 106 -6.44 -6.50 19.35
C VAL A 106 -7.69 -5.65 19.15
N GLY A 107 -8.04 -4.80 20.13
CA GLY A 107 -9.17 -3.88 19.99
C GLY A 107 -9.00 -2.88 18.83
N VAL A 108 -7.76 -2.45 18.56
CA VAL A 108 -7.45 -1.58 17.41
C VAL A 108 -7.67 -2.33 16.10
N ALA A 109 -7.34 -3.62 16.02
CA ALA A 109 -7.58 -4.44 14.84
C ALA A 109 -9.08 -4.54 14.51
N HIS A 110 -9.93 -4.77 15.52
CA HIS A 110 -11.38 -4.77 15.32
C HIS A 110 -11.92 -3.40 14.91
N GLN A 111 -11.41 -2.31 15.49
CA GLN A 111 -11.78 -0.95 15.09
C GLN A 111 -11.41 -0.66 13.63
N VAL A 112 -10.20 -1.05 13.21
CA VAL A 112 -9.75 -0.89 11.81
C VAL A 112 -10.60 -1.72 10.86
N HIS A 113 -10.93 -2.97 11.23
CA HIS A 113 -11.79 -3.83 10.43
C HIS A 113 -13.19 -3.22 10.26
N GLY A 114 -13.84 -2.83 11.35
CA GLY A 114 -15.17 -2.21 11.29
C GLY A 114 -15.17 -0.86 10.55
N ALA A 115 -14.14 -0.04 10.72
CA ALA A 115 -13.98 1.20 9.98
C ALA A 115 -13.76 0.95 8.48
N TRP A 116 -13.01 -0.09 8.11
CA TRP A 116 -12.83 -0.49 6.71
C TRP A 116 -14.15 -0.92 6.06
N GLU A 117 -14.94 -1.75 6.74
CA GLU A 117 -16.26 -2.17 6.24
C GLU A 117 -17.25 -0.99 6.13
N SER A 118 -17.29 -0.14 7.16
CA SER A 118 -18.13 1.07 7.18
C SER A 118 -17.75 2.03 6.04
N LEU A 119 -16.45 2.22 5.80
CA LEU A 119 -15.96 3.01 4.67
C LEU A 119 -16.43 2.43 3.33
N LEU A 120 -16.29 1.12 3.11
CA LEU A 120 -16.71 0.49 1.85
C LEU A 120 -18.21 0.64 1.62
N ARG A 121 -19.04 0.38 2.64
CA ARG A 121 -20.50 0.58 2.56
C ARG A 121 -20.85 2.05 2.26
N GLY A 122 -20.23 2.99 2.98
CA GLY A 122 -20.44 4.42 2.80
C GLY A 122 -20.08 4.90 1.39
N LEU A 123 -18.91 4.49 0.87
CA LEU A 123 -18.49 4.81 -0.50
C LEU A 123 -19.43 4.23 -1.55
N THR A 124 -19.84 2.97 -1.40
CA THR A 124 -20.82 2.35 -2.30
C THR A 124 -22.13 3.15 -2.32
N ARG A 125 -22.68 3.52 -1.16
CA ARG A 125 -23.92 4.30 -1.11
C ARG A 125 -23.77 5.71 -1.70
N LEU A 126 -22.66 6.40 -1.42
CA LEU A 126 -22.42 7.74 -1.94
C LEU A 126 -22.22 7.76 -3.47
N VAL A 127 -21.50 6.77 -4.03
CA VAL A 127 -21.22 6.72 -5.47
C VAL A 127 -22.35 6.04 -6.25
N GLU A 128 -22.72 4.83 -5.87
CA GLU A 128 -23.66 3.99 -6.61
C GLU A 128 -25.12 4.34 -6.30
N GLY A 129 -25.39 4.92 -5.12
CA GLY A 129 -26.67 5.56 -4.80
C GLY A 129 -26.86 6.92 -5.48
N GLY A 130 -25.88 7.41 -6.25
CA GLY A 130 -26.00 8.62 -7.06
C GLY A 130 -25.88 9.94 -6.31
N ALA A 131 -25.52 9.93 -5.03
CA ALA A 131 -25.35 11.14 -4.23
C ALA A 131 -24.15 12.00 -4.68
N VAL A 132 -23.04 11.36 -5.07
CA VAL A 132 -21.84 12.02 -5.58
C VAL A 132 -21.34 11.31 -6.83
N ALA A 133 -21.26 12.03 -7.94
CA ALA A 133 -20.75 11.48 -9.19
C ALA A 133 -19.22 11.29 -9.14
N VAL A 134 -18.76 10.14 -9.64
CA VAL A 134 -17.33 9.83 -9.81
C VAL A 134 -17.03 9.54 -11.27
N ARG A 135 -15.92 10.09 -11.77
CA ARG A 135 -15.39 9.83 -13.11
C ARG A 135 -14.00 9.23 -12.99
N ARG A 136 -13.69 8.29 -13.87
CA ARG A 136 -12.35 7.70 -14.01
C ARG A 136 -11.84 7.84 -15.44
N CYS A 137 -10.54 8.01 -15.60
CA CYS A 137 -9.94 8.03 -16.91
C CYS A 137 -9.87 6.59 -17.49
N ARG A 138 -10.21 6.44 -18.78
CA ARG A 138 -10.09 5.16 -19.49
C ARG A 138 -8.64 4.67 -19.60
N PHE A 139 -7.68 5.59 -19.64
CA PHE A 139 -6.30 5.29 -20.06
C PHE A 139 -5.27 5.38 -18.95
N CYS A 140 -5.60 6.02 -17.83
CA CYS A 140 -4.69 6.17 -16.71
C CYS A 140 -5.46 6.06 -15.37
N PRO A 141 -4.76 5.96 -14.24
CA PRO A 141 -5.40 5.79 -12.92
C PRO A 141 -6.07 7.05 -12.37
N GLU A 142 -6.13 8.16 -13.11
CA GLU A 142 -6.69 9.41 -12.61
C GLU A 142 -8.21 9.33 -12.47
N VAL A 143 -8.69 9.92 -11.38
CA VAL A 143 -10.09 9.95 -10.95
C VAL A 143 -10.50 11.40 -10.74
N HIS A 144 -11.77 11.68 -10.89
CA HIS A 144 -12.36 12.98 -10.63
C HIS A 144 -13.69 12.79 -9.89
N VAL A 145 -13.94 13.63 -8.89
CA VAL A 145 -15.19 13.66 -8.14
C VAL A 145 -16.02 14.82 -8.68
N GLY A 146 -17.07 14.51 -9.42
CA GLY A 146 -17.88 15.48 -10.14
C GLY A 146 -18.68 14.87 -11.30
N GLY A 147 -19.74 15.56 -11.71
CA GLY A 147 -20.61 15.12 -12.82
C GLY A 147 -19.91 15.09 -14.17
N VAL A 148 -18.98 16.02 -14.42
CA VAL A 148 -18.22 16.15 -15.67
C VAL A 148 -16.73 16.14 -15.32
N GLY A 149 -15.92 15.39 -16.07
CA GLY A 149 -14.49 15.37 -15.82
C GLY A 149 -13.78 16.66 -16.24
N HIS A 150 -12.65 16.96 -15.60
CA HIS A 150 -11.89 18.17 -15.86
C HIS A 150 -11.17 18.18 -17.22
N GLU A 151 -10.75 19.38 -17.65
CA GLU A 151 -10.03 19.64 -18.91
C GLU A 151 -8.50 19.74 -18.71
N ILE A 152 -8.01 19.55 -17.48
CA ILE A 152 -6.58 19.57 -17.15
C ILE A 152 -5.83 18.46 -17.90
N ARG A 153 -4.76 18.85 -18.62
CA ARG A 153 -3.99 18.01 -19.54
C ARG A 153 -2.88 17.22 -18.83
N THR A 154 -3.28 16.27 -17.99
CA THR A 154 -2.38 15.46 -17.13
C THR A 154 -2.36 13.97 -17.46
N CYS A 155 -3.06 13.52 -18.50
CA CYS A 155 -3.15 12.10 -18.82
C CYS A 155 -1.79 11.55 -19.29
N GLU A 156 -1.25 10.57 -18.56
CA GLU A 156 -0.06 9.80 -18.95
C GLU A 156 -0.38 8.41 -19.50
N GLY A 157 -1.65 8.18 -19.84
CA GLY A 157 -2.12 6.90 -20.36
C GLY A 157 -1.65 6.63 -21.80
N PRO A 158 -1.80 5.40 -22.32
CA PRO A 158 -1.49 5.08 -23.71
C PRO A 158 -2.14 6.05 -24.70
N GLY A 159 -1.35 6.51 -25.68
CA GLY A 159 -1.80 7.46 -26.69
C GLY A 159 -2.08 8.88 -26.17
N SER A 160 -1.59 9.26 -24.98
CA SER A 160 -1.81 10.60 -24.42
C SER A 160 -1.31 11.72 -25.33
N ALA A 161 -0.15 11.55 -25.98
CA ALA A 161 0.42 12.55 -26.88
C ALA A 161 -0.56 12.93 -28.02
N ALA A 162 -1.19 11.94 -28.64
CA ALA A 162 -2.17 12.16 -29.71
C ALA A 162 -3.47 12.84 -29.24
N ARG A 163 -3.75 12.82 -27.93
CA ARG A 163 -4.91 13.49 -27.31
C ARG A 163 -4.54 14.75 -26.55
N ASN A 164 -3.34 15.31 -26.75
CA ASN A 164 -2.84 16.46 -26.01
C ASN A 164 -2.91 16.28 -24.47
N ALA A 165 -2.62 15.06 -23.99
CA ALA A 165 -2.73 14.65 -22.59
C ALA A 165 -4.12 14.85 -21.96
N LEU A 166 -5.18 14.95 -22.78
CA LEU A 166 -6.56 14.96 -22.29
C LEU A 166 -6.98 13.56 -21.82
N HIS A 167 -7.76 13.57 -20.73
CA HIS A 167 -8.41 12.39 -20.19
C HIS A 167 -9.64 12.02 -21.01
N VAL A 168 -9.96 10.72 -21.02
CA VAL A 168 -11.23 10.23 -21.55
C VAL A 168 -12.01 9.66 -20.39
N TRP A 169 -12.95 10.46 -19.90
CA TRP A 169 -13.72 10.19 -18.70
C TRP A 169 -14.82 9.15 -18.95
N ARG A 170 -14.96 8.23 -18.00
CA ARG A 170 -16.05 7.25 -17.90
C ARG A 170 -16.65 7.31 -16.50
N PRO A 171 -17.88 6.82 -16.30
CA PRO A 171 -18.40 6.58 -14.96
C PRO A 171 -17.40 5.76 -14.13
N GLY A 172 -17.10 6.24 -12.92
CA GLY A 172 -16.32 5.56 -11.90
C GLY A 172 -17.21 4.87 -10.88
N THR A 173 -16.59 4.08 -10.01
CA THR A 173 -17.22 3.27 -8.96
C THR A 173 -16.56 3.55 -7.60
N ALA A 174 -17.14 3.06 -6.51
CA ALA A 174 -16.53 3.17 -5.18
C ALA A 174 -15.09 2.61 -5.12
N ARG A 175 -14.78 1.58 -5.92
CA ARG A 175 -13.44 0.96 -6.02
C ARG A 175 -12.39 1.88 -6.67
N ASP A 176 -12.82 2.87 -7.44
CA ASP A 176 -11.91 3.84 -8.06
C ASP A 176 -11.52 4.94 -7.06
N VAL A 177 -12.29 5.14 -5.98
CA VAL A 177 -12.06 6.23 -5.01
C VAL A 177 -10.83 5.95 -4.12
N VAL A 178 -10.63 4.69 -3.73
CA VAL A 178 -9.55 4.28 -2.82
C VAL A 178 -8.99 2.92 -3.22
N GLY A 179 -7.67 2.79 -3.17
CA GLY A 179 -6.98 1.53 -3.51
C GLY A 179 -6.68 0.66 -2.29
N PHE A 180 -7.22 -0.55 -2.27
CA PHE A 180 -6.82 -1.59 -1.31
C PHE A 180 -6.00 -2.67 -2.02
N PRO A 181 -4.65 -2.62 -1.96
CA PRO A 181 -3.81 -3.65 -2.56
C PRO A 181 -4.05 -5.00 -1.87
N TYR A 182 -3.99 -6.06 -2.67
CA TYR A 182 -4.12 -7.42 -2.18
C TYR A 182 -2.74 -7.98 -1.83
N CYS A 183 -2.64 -8.73 -0.74
CA CYS A 183 -1.47 -9.55 -0.42
C CYS A 183 -1.84 -11.03 -0.38
N TYR A 184 -0.85 -11.91 -0.19
CA TYR A 184 -1.14 -13.30 0.15
C TYR A 184 -1.46 -13.41 1.63
N HIS A 185 -2.40 -14.29 1.96
CA HIS A 185 -2.70 -14.65 3.33
C HIS A 185 -1.56 -15.48 3.95
N LEU A 186 -1.23 -15.24 5.22
CA LEU A 186 -0.24 -16.04 5.97
C LEU A 186 -0.91 -16.76 7.14
N PHE A 187 -1.27 -18.04 6.94
CA PHE A 187 -1.80 -18.88 8.03
C PHE A 187 -0.85 -18.89 9.24
N ASP A 188 0.44 -19.17 9.05
CA ASP A 188 1.45 -19.06 10.11
C ASP A 188 2.51 -18.02 9.74
N ARG A 189 2.34 -16.79 10.26
CA ARG A 189 3.27 -15.68 10.02
C ARG A 189 4.69 -15.93 10.57
N VAL A 190 4.86 -16.82 11.54
CA VAL A 190 6.14 -17.06 12.22
C VAL A 190 6.84 -18.27 11.65
N GLY A 191 6.17 -19.43 11.61
CA GLY A 191 6.73 -20.68 11.07
C GLY A 191 6.85 -20.68 9.55
N LYS A 192 5.89 -20.07 8.84
CA LYS A 192 5.90 -19.97 7.36
C LYS A 192 5.73 -18.51 6.90
N PRO A 193 6.72 -17.63 7.17
CA PRO A 193 6.59 -16.19 6.97
C PRO A 193 6.55 -15.72 5.51
N ARG A 194 6.58 -16.64 4.53
CA ARG A 194 6.67 -16.31 3.10
C ARG A 194 5.96 -17.35 2.25
N VAL A 195 5.09 -16.88 1.37
CA VAL A 195 4.55 -17.69 0.27
C VAL A 195 5.63 -17.89 -0.80
N SER A 196 5.90 -19.14 -1.18
CA SER A 196 6.81 -19.47 -2.27
C SER A 196 6.17 -19.23 -3.63
N HIS A 197 6.98 -19.22 -4.71
CA HIS A 197 6.41 -19.03 -6.05
C HIS A 197 5.51 -20.19 -6.50
N LYS A 198 5.75 -21.41 -6.00
CA LYS A 198 4.98 -22.60 -6.38
C LYS A 198 3.57 -22.57 -5.78
N GLU A 199 3.45 -22.04 -4.57
CA GLU A 199 2.20 -21.98 -3.79
C GLU A 199 1.28 -20.82 -4.17
N LYS A 200 1.64 -20.02 -5.18
CA LYS A 200 0.93 -18.77 -5.52
C LYS A 200 -0.52 -18.97 -5.95
N TYR A 201 -0.89 -20.18 -6.37
CA TYR A 201 -2.26 -20.52 -6.76
C TYR A 201 -3.03 -21.21 -5.62
N ASP A 202 -2.31 -21.76 -4.64
CA ASP A 202 -2.90 -22.48 -3.51
C ASP A 202 -3.18 -21.54 -2.33
N VAL A 203 -2.38 -20.47 -2.20
CA VAL A 203 -2.55 -19.49 -1.13
C VAL A 203 -3.49 -18.36 -1.58
N PRO A 204 -4.59 -18.10 -0.84
CA PRO A 204 -5.53 -17.07 -1.20
C PRO A 204 -4.91 -15.66 -1.09
N ARG A 205 -5.50 -14.74 -1.83
CA ARG A 205 -5.20 -13.31 -1.74
C ARG A 205 -6.39 -12.53 -1.25
N LEU A 206 -6.14 -11.54 -0.42
CA LEU A 206 -7.13 -10.69 0.22
C LEU A 206 -6.57 -9.26 0.37
N PRO A 207 -7.42 -8.24 0.60
CA PRO A 207 -6.97 -6.89 0.88
C PRO A 207 -5.96 -6.88 2.04
N ALA A 208 -4.83 -6.21 1.86
CA ALA A 208 -3.75 -6.19 2.85
C ALA A 208 -4.19 -5.54 4.18
N ILE A 209 -5.13 -4.60 4.14
CA ILE A 209 -5.74 -4.04 5.36
C ILE A 209 -6.49 -5.11 6.18
N LEU A 210 -7.18 -6.04 5.51
CA LEU A 210 -7.88 -7.15 6.15
C LEU A 210 -6.88 -8.16 6.73
N GLU A 211 -5.85 -8.54 5.97
CA GLU A 211 -4.78 -9.40 6.47
C GLU A 211 -4.08 -8.80 7.71
N LEU A 212 -3.85 -7.48 7.73
CA LEU A 212 -3.27 -6.80 8.89
C LEU A 212 -4.17 -6.94 10.13
N CYS A 213 -5.49 -6.78 9.97
CA CYS A 213 -6.46 -6.97 11.06
C CYS A 213 -6.46 -8.44 11.54
N ILE A 214 -6.43 -9.40 10.62
CA ILE A 214 -6.43 -10.84 10.95
C ILE A 214 -5.19 -11.22 11.75
N GLN A 215 -4.01 -10.80 11.29
CA GLN A 215 -2.75 -11.03 12.00
C GLN A 215 -2.73 -10.37 13.39
N ALA A 216 -3.49 -9.28 13.56
CA ALA A 216 -3.59 -8.51 14.79
C ALA A 216 -4.72 -8.94 15.74
N GLY A 217 -5.54 -9.94 15.38
CA GLY A 217 -6.52 -10.53 16.30
C GLY A 217 -7.96 -10.59 15.78
N VAL A 218 -8.26 -10.12 14.56
CA VAL A 218 -9.62 -10.25 14.00
C VAL A 218 -9.81 -11.64 13.38
N ASP A 219 -10.83 -12.37 13.82
CA ASP A 219 -11.15 -13.68 13.27
C ASP A 219 -12.06 -13.57 12.05
N VAL A 220 -11.63 -14.20 10.96
CA VAL A 220 -12.38 -14.31 9.72
C VAL A 220 -12.30 -15.75 9.28
N GLU A 221 -13.42 -16.48 9.37
CA GLU A 221 -13.51 -17.94 9.16
C GLU A 221 -12.82 -18.40 7.86
N ARG A 222 -12.99 -17.64 6.78
CA ARG A 222 -12.40 -17.95 5.47
C ARG A 222 -10.87 -17.80 5.41
N TYR A 223 -10.27 -17.07 6.35
CA TYR A 223 -8.85 -16.71 6.37
C TYR A 223 -8.26 -16.92 7.78
N PRO A 224 -8.18 -18.17 8.26
CA PRO A 224 -7.71 -18.47 9.61
C PRO A 224 -6.23 -18.15 9.78
N ALA A 225 -5.80 -17.71 10.95
CA ALA A 225 -4.38 -17.47 11.25
C ALA A 225 -3.98 -18.18 12.56
N LYS A 226 -2.89 -18.97 12.51
CA LYS A 226 -2.29 -19.61 13.69
C LYS A 226 -1.78 -18.53 14.64
N ARG A 227 -2.42 -18.43 15.81
CA ARG A 227 -2.07 -17.54 16.92
C ARG A 227 -1.64 -18.42 18.08
N ARG A 228 -0.41 -18.24 18.54
CA ARG A 228 0.14 -19.06 19.62
C ARG A 228 -0.26 -18.51 20.97
N THR A 229 -0.27 -19.37 21.97
CA THR A 229 -0.48 -18.97 23.38
C THR A 229 0.85 -18.91 24.14
N ARG A 230 1.88 -19.58 23.61
CA ARG A 230 3.26 -19.54 24.11
C ARG A 230 4.23 -18.98 23.06
N PRO A 231 5.31 -18.32 23.49
CA PRO A 231 6.31 -17.79 22.56
C PRO A 231 7.09 -18.92 21.88
N VAL A 232 7.37 -18.75 20.59
CA VAL A 232 8.30 -19.63 19.87
C VAL A 232 9.77 -19.38 20.25
N TYR A 233 10.60 -20.36 19.90
CA TYR A 233 12.03 -20.31 20.08
C TYR A 233 12.73 -20.07 18.74
N SER A 234 13.87 -19.38 18.80
CA SER A 234 14.79 -19.28 17.67
C SER A 234 16.06 -20.07 17.98
N ILE A 235 16.27 -21.16 17.23
CA ILE A 235 17.46 -22.02 17.31
C ILE A 235 18.23 -21.86 16.01
N GLU A 236 19.44 -21.30 16.09
CA GLU A 236 20.30 -21.00 14.94
C GLU A 236 19.60 -20.15 13.85
N GLY A 237 18.61 -19.35 14.24
CA GLY A 237 17.78 -18.53 13.34
C GLY A 237 16.63 -19.27 12.66
N ARG A 238 16.40 -20.55 12.97
CA ARG A 238 15.18 -21.27 12.63
C ARG A 238 14.17 -21.12 13.76
N ILE A 239 12.89 -21.06 13.40
CA ILE A 239 11.81 -21.07 14.38
C ILE A 239 11.58 -22.51 14.79
N VAL A 240 11.50 -22.74 16.10
CA VAL A 240 11.11 -24.01 16.70
C VAL A 240 9.90 -23.75 17.58
N ASP A 241 8.86 -24.52 17.31
CA ASP A 241 7.60 -24.52 18.04
C ASP A 241 7.55 -25.77 18.90
N PHE A 242 7.27 -25.62 20.19
CA PHE A 242 7.13 -26.74 21.14
C PHE A 242 5.69 -26.90 21.62
N GLU A 243 4.75 -26.10 21.11
CA GLU A 243 3.33 -26.42 21.27
C GLU A 243 3.07 -27.76 20.54
N PRO A 244 2.28 -28.68 21.14
CA PRO A 244 1.86 -29.88 20.43
C PRO A 244 1.14 -29.48 19.15
N ASP A 245 1.30 -30.29 18.09
CA ASP A 245 0.43 -30.14 16.92
C ASP A 245 -0.98 -30.52 17.40
N ASP A 246 -1.90 -29.55 17.44
CA ASP A 246 -3.31 -29.77 17.76
C ASP A 246 -3.95 -30.61 16.62
N ASP A 247 -3.64 -31.91 16.58
CA ASP A 247 -4.36 -32.91 15.78
C ASP A 247 -5.49 -33.57 16.60
N GLU A 248 -5.80 -33.09 17.80
CA GLU A 248 -6.88 -33.61 18.65
C GLU A 248 -7.87 -32.50 19.01
N ASP A 249 -9.15 -32.80 18.76
CA ASP A 249 -10.34 -32.00 19.07
C ASP A 249 -10.32 -31.42 20.50
N ASP A 250 -9.78 -30.22 20.68
CA ASP A 250 -10.17 -29.38 21.80
C ASP A 250 -11.33 -28.51 21.33
N SER A 251 -12.51 -28.96 21.73
CA SER A 251 -13.68 -28.11 21.98
C SER A 251 -13.31 -27.04 23.01
N ALA A 252 -12.46 -26.09 22.62
CA ALA A 252 -12.23 -24.87 23.35
C ALA A 252 -13.52 -24.06 23.25
N ASP A 253 -14.26 -24.10 24.34
CA ASP A 253 -15.33 -23.17 24.69
C ASP A 253 -14.74 -21.75 24.75
N ASP A 254 -14.39 -21.20 23.58
CA ASP A 254 -14.19 -19.76 23.41
C ASP A 254 -15.57 -19.18 23.20
N THR A 255 -16.24 -18.94 24.32
CA THR A 255 -17.34 -17.96 24.37
C THR A 255 -16.74 -16.55 24.17
N GLY A 256 -16.06 -16.32 23.04
CA GLY A 256 -15.85 -14.97 22.52
C GLY A 256 -17.24 -14.36 22.31
N PRO A 257 -17.47 -13.09 22.73
CA PRO A 257 -18.80 -12.51 22.66
C PRO A 257 -19.29 -12.61 21.22
N SER A 258 -20.39 -13.34 21.05
CA SER A 258 -21.10 -13.45 19.79
C SER A 258 -21.36 -12.02 19.32
N LEU A 259 -20.73 -11.63 18.20
CA LEU A 259 -21.07 -10.37 17.56
C LEU A 259 -22.58 -10.41 17.26
N PRO A 260 -23.39 -9.41 17.63
CA PRO A 260 -24.81 -9.49 17.36
C PRO A 260 -25.02 -9.43 15.84
N SER A 261 -25.38 -10.56 15.22
CA SER A 261 -25.89 -10.60 13.84
C SER A 261 -27.11 -9.69 13.68
N LEU A 262 -27.85 -9.45 14.77
CA LEU A 262 -28.98 -8.53 14.82
C LEU A 262 -28.56 -7.05 14.68
N ALA A 263 -27.32 -6.71 15.02
CA ALA A 263 -26.83 -5.33 14.87
C ALA A 263 -26.58 -4.94 13.42
N ALA A 264 -26.33 -5.90 12.51
CA ALA A 264 -26.13 -5.59 11.09
C ALA A 264 -27.42 -5.10 10.42
N ASP A 265 -28.56 -5.74 10.72
CA ASP A 265 -29.86 -5.35 10.17
C ASP A 265 -30.36 -4.02 10.75
N GLU A 266 -30.21 -3.81 12.07
CA GLU A 266 -30.58 -2.53 12.71
C GLU A 266 -29.61 -1.40 12.33
N ALA A 267 -28.31 -1.68 12.19
CA ALA A 267 -27.35 -0.71 11.65
C ALA A 267 -27.69 -0.37 10.19
N GLY A 268 -28.14 -1.34 9.40
CA GLY A 268 -28.63 -1.13 8.03
C GLY A 268 -29.83 -0.20 7.98
N LYS A 269 -30.86 -0.43 8.82
CA LYS A 269 -32.05 0.42 8.91
C LYS A 269 -31.73 1.84 9.40
N MET A 270 -30.97 1.97 10.48
CA MET A 270 -30.52 3.27 10.99
C MET A 270 -29.64 4.02 9.96
N GLU A 271 -28.93 3.27 9.11
CA GLU A 271 -28.15 3.81 8.01
C GLU A 271 -29.01 4.30 6.85
N GLU A 272 -30.17 3.70 6.56
CA GLU A 272 -31.08 4.11 5.48
C GLU A 272 -31.73 5.49 5.73
N GLU A 273 -32.00 5.84 7.00
CA GLU A 273 -32.60 7.13 7.38
C GLU A 273 -31.62 8.31 7.37
N MET A 274 -30.33 8.04 7.18
CA MET A 274 -29.28 9.04 7.24
C MET A 274 -29.31 10.00 6.05
N THR A 275 -29.17 11.30 6.33
CA THR A 275 -28.99 12.30 5.27
C THR A 275 -27.68 12.08 4.51
N VAL A 276 -27.59 12.56 3.27
CA VAL A 276 -26.35 12.49 2.46
C VAL A 276 -25.16 13.14 3.19
N CYS A 277 -25.42 14.23 3.92
CA CYS A 277 -24.41 14.95 4.71
C CYS A 277 -23.87 14.10 5.87
N GLU A 278 -24.75 13.50 6.67
CA GLU A 278 -24.36 12.61 7.77
C GLU A 278 -23.64 11.36 7.26
N LEU A 279 -24.09 10.81 6.12
CA LEU A 279 -23.43 9.68 5.47
C LEU A 279 -22.02 10.04 5.00
N GLY A 280 -21.85 11.22 4.40
CA GLY A 280 -20.56 11.77 4.04
C GLY A 280 -19.65 11.94 5.26
N ALA A 281 -20.15 12.52 6.34
CA ALA A 281 -19.39 12.75 7.56
C ALA A 281 -18.93 11.43 8.22
N ARG A 282 -19.83 10.44 8.33
CA ARG A 282 -19.47 9.12 8.87
C ARG A 282 -18.48 8.37 7.98
N THR A 283 -18.68 8.40 6.67
CA THR A 283 -17.75 7.75 5.72
C THR A 283 -16.35 8.34 5.83
N LEU A 284 -16.26 9.67 5.97
CA LEU A 284 -14.99 10.37 6.17
C LEU A 284 -14.33 9.99 7.49
N GLN A 285 -15.11 9.90 8.57
CA GLN A 285 -14.60 9.49 9.88
C GLN A 285 -14.05 8.05 9.83
N SER A 286 -14.79 7.11 9.21
CA SER A 286 -14.33 5.73 9.01
C SER A 286 -13.01 5.66 8.22
N TRP A 287 -12.82 6.51 7.22
CA TRP A 287 -11.55 6.64 6.51
C TRP A 287 -10.39 7.09 7.41
N LEU A 288 -10.62 8.11 8.24
CA LEU A 288 -9.61 8.65 9.15
C LEU A 288 -9.23 7.64 10.22
N ASP A 289 -10.23 7.00 10.85
CA ASP A 289 -10.05 6.01 11.91
C ASP A 289 -9.33 4.76 11.38
N MET A 290 -9.73 4.26 10.20
CA MET A 290 -9.07 3.13 9.55
C MET A 290 -7.58 3.43 9.31
N ARG A 291 -7.22 4.62 8.78
CA ARG A 291 -5.81 4.97 8.53
C ARG A 291 -5.02 5.14 9.82
N ALA A 292 -5.58 5.82 10.82
CA ALA A 292 -4.92 6.04 12.10
C ALA A 292 -4.69 4.71 12.83
N GLY A 293 -5.72 3.85 12.88
CA GLY A 293 -5.61 2.52 13.47
C GLY A 293 -4.63 1.62 12.71
N ALA A 294 -4.67 1.63 11.37
CA ALA A 294 -3.72 0.86 10.55
C ALA A 294 -2.27 1.29 10.81
N ALA A 295 -2.01 2.61 10.89
CA ALA A 295 -0.68 3.12 11.23
C ALA A 295 -0.21 2.65 12.62
N ARG A 296 -1.12 2.60 13.60
CA ARG A 296 -0.82 2.04 14.94
C ARG A 296 -0.50 0.55 14.88
N LEU A 297 -1.25 -0.25 14.12
CA LEU A 297 -0.97 -1.67 13.92
C LEU A 297 0.39 -1.88 13.24
N MET A 298 0.69 -1.10 12.20
CA MET A 298 1.96 -1.17 11.46
C MET A 298 3.19 -0.85 12.32
N GLY A 299 3.02 -0.17 13.45
CA GLY A 299 4.09 0.06 14.42
C GLY A 299 4.59 -1.20 15.13
N LYS A 300 3.83 -2.31 15.08
CA LYS A 300 4.21 -3.61 15.64
C LYS A 300 4.12 -4.75 14.63
N TYR A 301 3.10 -4.76 13.80
CA TYR A 301 2.90 -5.76 12.76
C TYR A 301 3.59 -5.32 11.48
N GLY A 302 4.59 -6.09 11.05
CA GLY A 302 5.35 -5.79 9.84
C GLY A 302 4.47 -5.78 8.59
N VAL A 303 4.61 -4.73 7.78
CA VAL A 303 4.05 -4.64 6.44
C VAL A 303 5.16 -4.19 5.50
N VAL A 304 5.31 -4.89 4.38
CA VAL A 304 6.34 -4.58 3.39
C VAL A 304 5.72 -4.29 2.03
N THR A 305 6.33 -3.36 1.30
CA THR A 305 5.94 -3.01 -0.07
C THR A 305 7.11 -3.25 -1.03
N CYS A 306 6.80 -3.50 -2.30
CA CYS A 306 7.83 -3.47 -3.33
C CYS A 306 8.22 -2.02 -3.63
N GLY A 307 9.53 -1.74 -3.64
CA GLY A 307 10.04 -0.42 -3.98
C GLY A 307 9.78 0.04 -5.42
N TYR A 308 9.26 -0.82 -6.31
CA TYR A 308 9.06 -0.47 -7.73
C TYR A 308 7.63 -0.70 -8.23
N CYS A 309 6.82 -1.48 -7.53
CA CYS A 309 5.47 -1.80 -7.96
C CYS A 309 4.47 -1.68 -6.81
N PRO A 310 3.17 -1.63 -7.11
CA PRO A 310 2.08 -1.57 -6.13
C PRO A 310 1.94 -2.74 -5.13
N GLU A 311 2.83 -3.72 -5.16
CA GLU A 311 2.70 -4.95 -4.37
C GLU A 311 2.97 -4.68 -2.89
N VAL A 312 2.18 -5.31 -2.03
CA VAL A 312 2.27 -5.24 -0.57
C VAL A 312 2.16 -6.66 -0.01
N GLN A 313 2.84 -6.90 1.11
CA GLN A 313 2.69 -8.12 1.90
C GLN A 313 2.65 -7.74 3.38
N VAL A 314 1.60 -8.16 4.07
CA VAL A 314 1.56 -8.15 5.53
C VAL A 314 2.35 -9.35 6.05
N GLY A 315 3.14 -9.14 7.09
CA GLY A 315 4.03 -10.11 7.69
C GLY A 315 5.49 -9.63 7.73
N PRO A 316 6.35 -10.36 8.46
CA PRO A 316 7.74 -9.95 8.69
C PRO A 316 8.59 -9.98 7.40
N LYS A 317 8.14 -10.67 6.36
CA LYS A 317 8.86 -10.87 5.11
C LYS A 317 7.90 -10.81 3.93
N GLY A 318 8.40 -10.28 2.82
CA GLY A 318 7.66 -10.32 1.56
C GLY A 318 7.69 -11.69 0.90
N HIS A 319 6.66 -12.03 0.12
CA HIS A 319 6.57 -13.30 -0.58
C HIS A 319 7.72 -13.50 -1.59
N LYS A 320 7.91 -14.75 -2.04
CA LYS A 320 8.91 -15.14 -3.06
C LYS A 320 8.31 -15.31 -4.46
N VAL A 321 7.02 -15.01 -4.63
CA VAL A 321 6.38 -15.08 -5.96
C VAL A 321 7.06 -14.11 -6.94
N ARG A 322 7.54 -14.66 -8.05
CA ARG A 322 8.18 -13.94 -9.16
C ARG A 322 7.12 -13.38 -10.11
N MET A 323 6.53 -12.24 -9.76
CA MET A 323 5.49 -11.60 -10.57
C MET A 323 5.63 -10.08 -10.69
N CYS A 324 6.76 -9.52 -10.24
CA CYS A 324 7.04 -8.11 -10.40
C CYS A 324 7.28 -7.80 -11.90
N LYS A 325 6.48 -6.87 -12.45
CA LYS A 325 6.57 -6.38 -13.83
C LYS A 325 7.10 -4.94 -13.93
N ALA A 326 7.57 -4.37 -12.83
CA ALA A 326 8.06 -2.99 -12.80
C ALA A 326 9.52 -2.87 -13.27
N SER A 327 10.07 -1.66 -13.26
CA SER A 327 11.44 -1.39 -13.73
C SER A 327 12.49 -2.36 -13.14
N LYS A 328 13.47 -2.70 -13.98
CA LYS A 328 14.59 -3.59 -13.64
C LYS A 328 14.15 -4.96 -13.09
N HIS A 329 12.92 -5.41 -13.35
CA HIS A 329 12.46 -6.71 -12.86
C HIS A 329 13.22 -7.90 -13.46
N GLN A 330 13.70 -7.79 -14.70
CA GLN A 330 14.52 -8.81 -15.37
C GLN A 330 15.83 -9.09 -14.59
N GLN A 331 16.46 -8.04 -14.05
CA GLN A 331 17.66 -8.15 -13.22
C GLN A 331 17.39 -8.81 -11.85
N ARG A 332 16.11 -8.96 -11.49
CA ARG A 332 15.65 -9.56 -10.22
C ARG A 332 14.88 -10.86 -10.45
N ASP A 333 14.91 -11.42 -11.65
CA ASP A 333 14.15 -12.63 -12.02
C ASP A 333 12.66 -12.53 -11.63
N GLY A 334 12.04 -11.38 -11.89
CA GLY A 334 10.64 -11.10 -11.53
C GLY A 334 10.35 -11.02 -10.03
N GLN A 335 11.35 -11.12 -9.14
CA GLN A 335 11.15 -10.96 -7.70
C GLN A 335 10.80 -9.52 -7.34
N HIS A 336 10.23 -9.30 -6.16
CA HIS A 336 9.96 -7.97 -5.61
C HIS A 336 11.15 -7.47 -4.79
N ALA A 337 11.33 -6.15 -4.75
CA ALA A 337 12.40 -5.53 -3.98
C ALA A 337 11.78 -4.91 -2.72
N TRP A 338 11.50 -5.79 -1.76
CA TRP A 338 10.78 -5.47 -0.52
C TRP A 338 11.48 -4.40 0.31
N GLN A 339 10.68 -3.55 0.93
CA GLN A 339 11.07 -2.57 1.94
C GLN A 339 9.88 -2.32 2.88
N GLU A 340 10.13 -1.62 3.98
CA GLU A 340 9.09 -1.14 4.90
C GLU A 340 8.01 -0.37 4.14
N ALA A 341 6.75 -0.71 4.40
CA ALA A 341 5.58 -0.04 3.85
C ALA A 341 5.15 1.15 4.73
N THR A 342 4.54 2.14 4.10
CA THR A 342 3.79 3.21 4.78
C THR A 342 2.30 2.90 4.79
N VAL A 343 1.52 3.65 5.58
CA VAL A 343 0.05 3.52 5.55
C VAL A 343 -0.52 3.79 4.15
N ASP A 344 0.11 4.64 3.34
CA ASP A 344 -0.31 4.95 1.97
C ASP A 344 0.00 3.81 0.98
N ASP A 345 0.96 2.93 1.32
CA ASP A 345 1.16 1.70 0.56
C ASP A 345 0.05 0.69 0.87
N LEU A 346 -0.40 0.62 2.13
CA LEU A 346 -1.44 -0.31 2.59
C LEU A 346 -2.86 0.14 2.20
N VAL A 347 -3.11 1.45 2.24
CA VAL A 347 -4.37 2.09 1.90
C VAL A 347 -4.05 3.25 0.96
N ARG A 348 -4.13 3.01 -0.34
CA ARG A 348 -3.65 3.95 -1.35
C ARG A 348 -4.65 5.09 -1.57
N PRO A 349 -4.28 6.35 -1.25
CA PRO A 349 -5.08 7.50 -1.64
C PRO A 349 -4.95 7.74 -3.15
N ASN A 350 -6.08 7.98 -3.82
CA ASN A 350 -6.10 8.55 -5.16
C ASN A 350 -6.29 10.05 -5.04
N TYR A 351 -5.29 10.85 -5.38
CA TYR A 351 -5.40 12.31 -5.29
C TYR A 351 -6.16 12.87 -6.49
N VAL A 352 -7.16 13.69 -6.23
CA VAL A 352 -8.01 14.34 -7.22
C VAL A 352 -7.90 15.86 -7.09
N TRP A 353 -8.23 16.58 -8.16
CA TRP A 353 -8.38 18.03 -8.11
C TRP A 353 -9.62 18.39 -7.30
N HIS A 354 -9.46 19.33 -6.37
CA HIS A 354 -10.57 19.89 -5.61
C HIS A 354 -11.43 20.75 -6.53
N VAL A 355 -12.74 20.59 -6.48
CA VAL A 355 -13.70 21.44 -7.18
C VAL A 355 -14.31 22.40 -6.15
N PRO A 356 -13.97 23.70 -6.19
CA PRO A 356 -14.59 24.68 -5.30
C PRO A 356 -16.11 24.66 -5.49
N ALA A 357 -16.85 24.71 -4.38
CA ALA A 357 -18.30 24.90 -4.45
C ALA A 357 -18.58 26.28 -5.06
N THR A 358 -18.94 26.34 -6.35
CA THR A 358 -19.51 27.56 -6.91
C THR A 358 -20.87 27.78 -6.26
N GLY A 359 -21.11 28.99 -5.75
CA GLY A 359 -22.29 29.32 -4.96
C GLY A 359 -23.62 28.89 -5.58
N HIS A 360 -24.55 28.47 -4.71
CA HIS A 360 -25.99 28.30 -4.94
C HIS A 360 -26.42 27.62 -6.25
N GLY A 361 -26.46 26.29 -6.23
CA GLY A 361 -27.11 25.48 -7.26
C GLY A 361 -26.19 24.32 -7.66
N GLY A 362 -26.67 23.09 -7.55
CA GLY A 362 -25.88 21.87 -7.73
C GLY A 362 -25.08 21.83 -9.04
N ASP A 363 -24.20 20.82 -9.15
CA ASP A 363 -23.24 20.54 -10.22
C ASP A 363 -23.65 20.78 -11.69
N GLY A 364 -24.92 21.03 -11.98
CA GLY A 364 -25.45 21.22 -13.32
C GLY A 364 -24.97 22.46 -14.07
N GLY A 365 -24.23 23.40 -13.44
CA GLY A 365 -23.83 24.65 -14.09
C GLY A 365 -22.35 25.03 -14.02
N ALA A 366 -21.55 24.44 -13.12
CA ALA A 366 -20.15 24.83 -12.99
C ALA A 366 -19.33 24.33 -14.19
N PRO A 367 -18.57 25.21 -14.88
CA PRO A 367 -17.71 24.76 -15.96
C PRO A 367 -16.65 23.79 -15.40
N PRO A 368 -16.19 22.80 -16.20
CA PRO A 368 -15.16 21.88 -15.77
C PRO A 368 -13.89 22.65 -15.36
N LEU A 369 -13.05 22.05 -14.52
CA LEU A 369 -11.76 22.65 -14.17
C LEU A 369 -10.90 22.83 -15.43
N ALA A 370 -10.46 24.06 -15.68
CA ALA A 370 -9.72 24.46 -16.87
C ALA A 370 -8.23 24.15 -16.73
N ASN A 371 -7.56 23.81 -17.83
CA ASN A 371 -6.13 23.49 -17.79
C ASN A 371 -5.26 24.71 -17.45
N GLU A 372 -5.68 25.88 -17.91
CA GLU A 372 -5.03 27.18 -17.78
C GLU A 372 -5.01 27.63 -16.30
N LEU A 373 -6.06 27.27 -15.56
CA LEU A 373 -6.25 27.61 -14.14
C LEU A 373 -5.70 26.55 -13.17
N LYS A 374 -5.07 25.48 -13.67
CA LYS A 374 -4.58 24.35 -12.85
C LYS A 374 -3.65 24.75 -11.71
N ARG A 375 -3.00 25.92 -11.80
CA ARG A 375 -2.08 26.43 -10.76
C ARG A 375 -2.79 26.99 -9.53
N TYR A 376 -4.11 27.19 -9.60
CA TYR A 376 -4.91 27.72 -8.49
C TYR A 376 -5.70 26.63 -7.75
N TYR A 377 -6.01 25.51 -8.41
CA TYR A 377 -6.87 24.46 -7.85
C TYR A 377 -6.18 23.60 -6.80
N GLY A 378 -6.79 23.41 -5.63
CA GLY A 378 -6.31 22.44 -4.65
C GLY A 378 -6.42 20.99 -5.10
N LYS A 379 -5.95 20.09 -4.23
CA LYS A 379 -6.12 18.64 -4.34
C LYS A 379 -6.55 18.04 -3.01
N ALA A 380 -7.07 16.83 -3.07
CA ALA A 380 -7.34 16.00 -1.89
C ALA A 380 -7.35 14.52 -2.27
N PRO A 381 -7.20 13.58 -1.32
CA PRO A 381 -7.60 12.20 -1.55
C PRO A 381 -9.06 12.14 -1.98
N ALA A 382 -9.39 11.30 -2.98
CA ALA A 382 -10.73 11.20 -3.56
C ALA A 382 -11.80 10.88 -2.51
N VAL A 383 -11.46 10.09 -1.49
CA VAL A 383 -12.34 9.80 -0.35
C VAL A 383 -12.73 11.07 0.38
N VAL A 384 -11.77 11.97 0.62
CA VAL A 384 -11.99 13.24 1.31
C VAL A 384 -12.83 14.16 0.44
N GLU A 385 -12.45 14.35 -0.83
CA GLU A 385 -13.20 15.17 -1.79
C GLU A 385 -14.65 14.68 -1.90
N LEU A 386 -14.85 13.37 -2.09
CA LEU A 386 -16.18 12.76 -2.18
C LEU A 386 -17.03 13.01 -0.95
N CYS A 387 -16.49 12.79 0.25
CA CYS A 387 -17.25 13.00 1.48
C CYS A 387 -17.57 14.49 1.70
N VAL A 388 -16.63 15.38 1.41
CA VAL A 388 -16.87 16.84 1.49
C VAL A 388 -17.95 17.28 0.50
N ARG A 389 -17.94 16.72 -0.72
CA ARG A 389 -18.97 16.99 -1.73
C ARG A 389 -20.34 16.43 -1.34
N ALA A 390 -20.38 15.40 -0.51
CA ALA A 390 -21.60 14.90 0.14
C ALA A 390 -22.07 15.80 1.32
N GLY A 391 -21.30 16.80 1.73
CA GLY A 391 -21.64 17.73 2.82
C GLY A 391 -20.80 17.57 4.09
N ALA A 392 -19.85 16.63 4.13
CA ALA A 392 -18.98 16.47 5.29
C ALA A 392 -18.10 17.72 5.53
N PRO A 393 -17.79 18.07 6.79
CA PRO A 393 -16.88 19.16 7.08
C PRO A 393 -15.45 18.83 6.61
N VAL A 394 -14.75 19.82 6.06
CA VAL A 394 -13.36 19.66 5.63
C VAL A 394 -12.46 19.41 6.85
N PRO A 395 -11.73 18.28 6.92
CA PRO A 395 -10.79 18.03 8.01
C PRO A 395 -9.63 19.04 7.98
N ALA A 396 -9.19 19.48 9.15
CA ALA A 396 -8.15 20.52 9.27
C ALA A 396 -6.87 20.18 8.50
N GLN A 397 -6.45 18.93 8.53
CA GLN A 397 -5.24 18.43 7.86
C GLN A 397 -5.29 18.48 6.31
N TYR A 398 -6.46 18.75 5.71
CA TYR A 398 -6.61 18.85 4.25
C TYR A 398 -6.92 20.27 3.76
N ARG A 399 -7.11 21.25 4.64
CA ARG A 399 -7.48 22.63 4.25
C ARG A 399 -6.45 23.29 3.34
N SER A 400 -5.16 23.16 3.69
CA SER A 400 -4.03 23.63 2.86
C SER A 400 -4.02 22.94 1.50
N MET A 401 -4.14 21.61 1.49
CA MET A 401 -4.06 20.82 0.25
C MET A 401 -5.18 21.17 -0.71
N MET A 402 -6.38 21.42 -0.18
CA MET A 402 -7.57 21.84 -0.92
C MET A 402 -7.53 23.32 -1.33
N ARG A 403 -6.58 24.11 -0.83
CA ARG A 403 -6.36 25.53 -1.17
C ARG A 403 -7.62 26.38 -1.02
N LEU A 404 -8.33 26.21 0.09
CA LEU A 404 -9.58 26.92 0.38
C LEU A 404 -9.39 28.44 0.57
N ASP A 405 -8.15 28.88 0.74
CA ASP A 405 -7.70 30.26 0.85
C ASP A 405 -7.39 30.91 -0.50
N VAL A 406 -7.38 30.14 -1.59
CA VAL A 406 -7.08 30.63 -2.94
C VAL A 406 -8.36 30.80 -3.73
N VAL A 407 -8.57 32.00 -4.27
CA VAL A 407 -9.64 32.29 -5.22
C VAL A 407 -9.07 32.21 -6.64
N PRO A 408 -9.50 31.24 -7.47
CA PRO A 408 -9.10 31.22 -8.88
C PRO A 408 -9.69 32.43 -9.62
N PRO A 409 -8.94 33.06 -10.55
CA PRO A 409 -9.50 34.07 -11.44
C PRO A 409 -10.59 33.46 -12.32
N ALA A 410 -11.49 34.29 -12.84
CA ALA A 410 -12.42 33.83 -13.86
C ALA A 410 -11.67 33.36 -15.12
N ARG A 411 -12.33 32.52 -15.94
CA ARG A 411 -11.68 31.94 -17.15
C ARG A 411 -11.22 33.03 -18.13
N ASP A 412 -11.98 34.11 -18.25
CA ASP A 412 -11.70 35.29 -19.09
C ASP A 412 -10.70 36.27 -18.45
N GLU A 413 -10.54 36.23 -17.13
CA GLU A 413 -9.54 37.02 -16.41
C GLU A 413 -8.16 36.36 -16.40
N HIS A 414 -8.04 35.11 -16.86
CA HIS A 414 -6.79 34.37 -16.80
C HIS A 414 -5.62 35.13 -17.46
N ASP A 415 -5.86 35.71 -18.63
CA ASP A 415 -4.85 36.49 -19.38
C ASP A 415 -4.43 37.77 -18.65
N LEU A 416 -5.24 38.28 -17.71
CA LEU A 416 -4.94 39.47 -16.92
C LEU A 416 -4.00 39.20 -15.74
N VAL A 417 -3.89 37.94 -15.33
CA VAL A 417 -3.06 37.50 -14.19
C VAL A 417 -1.99 36.48 -14.58
N ALA A 418 -1.88 36.16 -15.88
CA ALA A 418 -1.09 35.05 -16.42
C ALA A 418 0.40 35.16 -16.11
#